data_AF-A0A1I7K0V7-F1
#
_entry.id   AF-A0A1I7K0V7-F1
#
_cell.length_a   1.000
_cell.length_b   1.000
_cell.length_c   1.000
_cell.angle_alpha   90.00
_cell.angle_beta   90.00
_cell.angle_gamma   90.00
#
_symmetry.space_group_name_H-M   'P 1'
#
loop_
_entity.id
_entity.type
_entity.pdbx_description
1 polymer ?
#
loop_
_entity_poly.entity_id
_entity_poly.type
_entity_poly.pdbx_seq_one_letter_code
_entity_poly.pdbx_strand_id
1 'polypeptide(L)'
;MKYDYLKAKEYLYHEEKDLDNKLYYILSFDESINIRVSPKAKALIDKFDGKHTLKDVVMELNNKEYTVQENDLIDYIENVLIKNCLIDGYEIDIGKPKNKNRLWIHIPIIESKRFNLLYKFMSFAFNKYVAAILIIFVLSIFLSIIFKACTNGGIKLDIYNLNSGLILIYIYIYHY
;
A
#
# COMPACT_ATOMS: atom_id res chain seq x y z
N MET A 1 -14.70 26.35 28.90
CA MET A 1 -15.26 26.01 27.57
C MET A 1 -15.39 24.49 27.46
N LYS A 2 -16.17 23.98 26.50
CA LYS A 2 -16.55 22.55 26.38
C LYS A 2 -15.36 21.58 26.24
N TYR A 3 -14.19 22.07 25.79
CA TYR A 3 -13.00 21.28 25.45
C TYR A 3 -11.75 21.68 26.25
N ASP A 4 -11.93 22.35 27.38
CA ASP A 4 -10.82 22.62 28.30
C ASP A 4 -10.49 21.37 29.13
N TYR A 5 -9.22 21.20 29.49
CA TYR A 5 -8.76 20.09 30.34
C TYR A 5 -9.04 18.70 29.76
N LEU A 6 -9.03 18.58 28.44
CA LEU A 6 -9.12 17.27 27.79
C LEU A 6 -7.84 16.46 28.05
N LYS A 7 -8.04 15.17 28.33
CA LYS A 7 -6.97 14.22 28.56
C LYS A 7 -7.04 13.11 27.51
N ALA A 8 -5.96 12.92 26.77
CA ALA A 8 -5.79 11.77 25.89
C ALA A 8 -5.61 10.50 26.73
N LYS A 9 -6.16 9.39 26.24
CA LYS A 9 -5.95 8.06 26.81
C LYS A 9 -4.46 7.73 26.85
N GLU A 10 -4.06 6.88 27.79
CA GLU A 10 -2.70 6.35 27.80
C GLU A 10 -2.45 5.50 26.56
N TYR A 11 -1.28 5.68 25.95
CA TYR A 11 -0.92 4.98 24.73
C TYR A 11 0.56 4.64 24.71
N LEU A 12 0.89 3.54 24.03
CA LEU A 12 2.26 3.20 23.67
C LEU A 12 2.57 3.77 22.29
N TYR A 13 3.81 4.18 22.03
CA TYR A 13 4.19 4.70 20.71
C TYR A 13 5.42 4.02 20.15
N HIS A 14 5.44 3.87 18.83
CA HIS A 14 6.59 3.41 18.07
C HIS A 14 6.91 4.41 16.97
N GLU A 15 8.20 4.65 16.76
CA GLU A 15 8.72 5.48 15.69
C GLU A 15 9.04 4.64 14.47
N GLU A 16 8.49 5.04 13.32
CA GLU A 16 8.77 4.39 12.05
C GLU A 16 9.06 5.44 10.96
N LYS A 17 9.74 5.00 9.91
CA LYS A 17 10.02 5.81 8.73
C LYS A 17 9.37 5.17 7.53
N ASP A 18 8.69 6.00 6.74
CA ASP A 18 8.11 5.55 5.49
C ASP A 18 9.21 5.24 4.46
N LEU A 19 8.83 4.66 3.32
CA LEU A 19 9.73 4.38 2.20
C LEU A 19 10.43 5.65 1.68
N ASP A 20 9.79 6.81 1.84
CA ASP A 20 10.32 8.15 1.53
C ASP A 20 11.16 8.75 2.68
N ASN A 21 11.53 7.96 3.68
CA ASN A 21 12.27 8.38 4.87
C ASN A 21 11.53 9.42 5.74
N LYS A 22 10.20 9.56 5.57
CA LYS A 22 9.35 10.45 6.36
C LYS A 22 9.00 9.80 7.69
N LEU A 23 9.27 10.51 8.79
CA LEU A 23 8.97 10.07 10.15
C LEU A 23 7.46 10.03 10.39
N TYR A 24 6.96 8.92 10.93
CA TYR A 24 5.61 8.82 11.48
C TYR A 24 5.63 8.02 12.78
N TYR A 25 4.57 8.18 13.56
CA TYR A 25 4.40 7.46 14.82
C TYR A 25 3.18 6.55 14.73
N ILE A 26 3.30 5.36 15.31
CA ILE A 26 2.16 4.47 15.54
C ILE A 26 1.81 4.59 17.01
N LEU A 27 0.62 5.11 17.32
CA LEU A 27 0.08 5.18 18.67
C LEU A 27 -0.87 4.01 18.88
N SER A 28 -0.60 3.21 19.92
CA SER A 28 -1.37 2.05 20.32
C SER A 28 -2.14 2.38 21.60
N PHE A 29 -3.45 2.58 21.47
CA PHE A 29 -4.39 2.78 22.55
C PHE A 29 -5.08 1.45 22.85
N ASP A 30 -4.85 0.90 24.04
CA ASP A 30 -5.28 -0.44 24.44
C ASP A 30 -4.88 -1.54 23.40
N GLU A 31 -5.41 -2.75 23.53
CA GLU A 31 -5.09 -3.86 22.60
C GLU A 31 -5.74 -3.72 21.22
N SER A 32 -6.63 -2.73 21.01
CA SER A 32 -7.55 -2.73 19.86
C SER A 32 -7.42 -1.53 18.93
N ILE A 33 -6.85 -0.41 19.36
CA ILE A 33 -6.83 0.84 18.59
C ILE A 33 -5.37 1.20 18.27
N ASN A 34 -4.97 1.01 17.02
CA ASN A 34 -3.68 1.48 16.52
C ASN A 34 -3.91 2.58 15.48
N ILE A 35 -3.30 3.75 15.69
CA ILE A 35 -3.40 4.86 14.74
C ILE A 35 -2.02 5.31 14.27
N ARG A 36 -1.91 5.58 12.97
CA ARG A 36 -0.73 6.21 12.38
C ARG A 36 -0.90 7.72 12.44
N VAL A 37 0.05 8.42 13.04
CA VAL A 37 0.02 9.88 13.18
C VAL A 37 1.31 10.53 12.68
N SER A 38 1.17 11.75 12.18
CA SER A 38 2.32 12.59 11.84
C SER A 38 3.00 13.13 13.10
N PRO A 39 4.26 13.59 13.03
CA PRO A 39 4.94 14.22 14.16
C PRO A 39 4.16 15.41 14.75
N LYS A 40 3.53 16.21 13.88
CA LYS A 40 2.67 17.33 14.28
C LYS A 40 1.45 16.85 15.06
N ALA A 41 0.77 15.79 14.57
CA ALA A 41 -0.40 15.25 15.24
C ALA A 41 -0.05 14.61 16.60
N LYS A 42 1.08 13.90 16.70
CA LYS A 42 1.59 13.40 17.98
C LYS A 42 1.84 14.53 18.97
N ALA A 43 2.55 15.58 18.53
CA ALA A 43 2.85 16.73 19.39
C ALA A 43 1.59 17.45 19.90
N LEU A 44 0.50 17.40 19.14
CA LEU A 44 -0.80 17.93 19.54
C LEU A 44 -1.50 17.00 20.53
N ILE A 45 -1.49 15.68 20.30
CA ILE A 45 -2.07 14.70 21.24
C ILE A 45 -1.35 14.74 22.59
N ASP A 46 -0.02 14.87 22.58
CA ASP A 46 0.83 14.98 23.78
C ASP A 46 0.47 16.20 24.66
N LYS A 47 -0.28 17.17 24.14
CA LYS A 47 -0.69 18.38 24.89
C LYS A 47 -2.02 18.24 25.60
N PHE A 48 -2.80 17.21 25.30
CA PHE A 48 -4.03 16.89 26.00
C PHE A 48 -3.72 16.01 27.22
N ASP A 49 -3.15 16.62 28.26
CA ASP A 49 -2.78 15.95 29.52
C ASP A 49 -3.81 16.13 30.65
N GLY A 50 -4.92 16.82 30.37
CA GLY A 50 -5.95 17.17 31.34
C GLY A 50 -5.64 18.37 32.22
N LYS A 51 -4.53 19.08 32.01
CA LYS A 51 -4.11 20.23 32.85
C LYS A 51 -4.23 21.58 32.16
N HIS A 52 -4.22 21.58 30.84
CA HIS A 52 -4.19 22.80 30.03
C HIS A 52 -5.58 23.15 29.49
N THR A 53 -5.88 24.45 29.37
CA THR A 53 -7.06 24.90 28.63
C THR A 53 -6.81 24.84 27.13
N LEU A 54 -7.87 24.89 26.33
CA LEU A 54 -7.74 24.88 24.88
C LEU A 54 -6.88 26.05 24.37
N LYS A 55 -7.02 27.21 25.01
CA LYS A 55 -6.24 28.42 24.70
C LYS A 55 -4.76 28.25 25.00
N ASP A 56 -4.43 27.58 26.11
CA ASP A 56 -3.04 27.29 26.47
C ASP A 56 -2.41 26.35 25.43
N VAL A 57 -3.14 25.32 25.00
CA VAL A 57 -2.69 24.39 23.96
C VAL A 57 -2.46 25.11 22.63
N VAL A 58 -3.37 26.00 22.22
CA VAL A 58 -3.21 26.82 21.00
C VAL A 58 -1.97 27.71 21.10
N MET A 59 -1.78 28.38 22.23
CA MET A 59 -0.62 29.25 22.46
C MET A 59 0.69 28.47 22.39
N GLU A 60 0.77 27.30 23.03
CA GLU A 60 1.95 26.45 23.01
C GLU A 60 2.25 25.84 21.64
N LEU A 61 1.21 25.47 20.88
CA LEU A 61 1.38 24.97 19.50
C LEU A 61 1.86 26.08 18.57
N ASN A 62 1.38 27.30 18.74
CA ASN A 62 1.84 28.47 17.98
C ASN A 62 3.30 28.82 18.30
N ASN A 63 3.72 28.68 19.57
CA ASN A 63 5.11 28.84 19.97
C ASN A 63 6.05 27.78 19.35
N LYS A 64 5.51 26.66 18.87
CA LYS A 64 6.23 25.60 18.15
C LYS A 64 6.09 25.71 16.62
N GLU A 65 5.71 26.88 16.10
CA GLU A 65 5.56 27.18 14.66
C GLU A 65 4.44 26.40 13.94
N TYR A 66 3.47 25.84 14.66
CA TYR A 66 2.42 25.02 14.05
C TYR A 66 1.22 25.80 13.50
N THR A 67 1.17 27.12 13.69
CA THR A 67 0.09 28.06 13.32
C THR A 67 -1.30 27.40 13.33
N VAL A 68 -1.89 27.30 14.52
CA VAL A 68 -3.17 26.64 14.76
C VAL A 68 -4.18 27.66 15.26
N GLN A 69 -5.38 27.66 14.67
CA GLN A 69 -6.52 28.42 15.20
C GLN A 69 -7.35 27.56 16.16
N GLU A 70 -8.04 28.21 17.08
CA GLU A 70 -8.89 27.55 18.07
C GLU A 70 -10.01 26.73 17.40
N ASN A 71 -10.62 27.25 16.34
CA ASN A 71 -11.67 26.55 15.58
C ASN A 71 -11.14 25.27 14.89
N ASP A 72 -9.97 25.33 14.27
CA ASP A 72 -9.35 24.16 13.62
C ASP A 72 -9.03 23.07 14.65
N LEU A 73 -8.64 23.47 15.86
CA LEU A 73 -8.37 22.56 16.96
C LEU A 73 -9.65 21.90 17.48
N ILE A 74 -10.75 22.65 17.57
CA ILE A 74 -12.07 22.11 17.93
C ILE A 74 -12.53 21.08 16.89
N ASP A 75 -12.44 21.41 15.60
CA ASP A 75 -12.82 20.49 14.53
C ASP A 75 -11.97 19.22 14.56
N TYR A 76 -10.68 19.34 14.86
CA TYR A 76 -9.80 18.19 15.03
C TYR A 76 -10.20 17.32 16.24
N ILE A 77 -10.50 17.95 17.38
CA ILE A 77 -10.95 17.24 18.59
C ILE A 77 -12.24 16.46 18.29
N GLU A 78 -13.24 17.10 17.68
CA GLU A 78 -14.53 16.47 17.41
C GLU A 78 -14.43 15.35 16.36
N ASN A 79 -13.76 15.62 15.23
CA ASN A 79 -13.75 14.69 14.10
C ASN A 79 -12.71 13.58 14.22
N VAL A 80 -11.62 13.80 14.98
CA VAL A 80 -10.51 12.86 15.10
C VAL A 80 -10.41 12.28 16.49
N LEU A 81 -10.30 13.11 17.54
CA LEU A 81 -9.99 12.60 18.88
C LEU A 81 -11.21 11.93 19.54
N ILE A 82 -12.36 12.61 19.53
CA ILE A 82 -13.60 12.10 20.11
C ILE A 82 -14.14 10.93 19.28
N LYS A 83 -14.24 11.10 17.95
CA LYS A 83 -14.77 10.05 17.05
C LYS A 83 -13.99 8.74 17.09
N ASN A 84 -12.67 8.79 17.32
CA ASN A 84 -11.84 7.60 17.46
C ASN A 84 -11.68 7.15 18.93
N CYS A 85 -12.45 7.72 19.86
CA CYS A 85 -12.46 7.40 21.29
C CYS A 85 -11.07 7.48 21.94
N LEU A 86 -10.28 8.50 21.58
CA LEU A 86 -8.89 8.70 22.04
C LEU A 86 -8.78 9.57 23.30
N ILE A 87 -9.89 10.13 23.79
CA ILE A 87 -9.97 11.02 24.95
C ILE A 87 -10.64 10.30 26.12
N ASP A 88 -10.09 10.47 27.33
CA ASP A 88 -10.67 9.99 28.58
C ASP A 88 -12.00 10.69 28.88
N GLY A 89 -13.03 9.94 29.24
CA GLY A 89 -14.35 10.47 29.61
C GLY A 89 -15.31 10.72 28.45
N TYR A 90 -14.85 10.56 27.20
CA TYR A 90 -15.71 10.54 26.01
C TYR A 90 -15.84 9.10 25.50
N GLU A 91 -16.53 8.28 26.28
CA GLU A 91 -16.99 6.97 25.80
C GLU A 91 -18.23 7.19 24.95
N ILE A 92 -18.07 7.23 23.64
CA ILE A 92 -19.26 7.24 22.79
C ILE A 92 -19.89 5.85 22.86
N ASP A 93 -21.12 5.77 23.35
CA ASP A 93 -21.97 4.57 23.43
C ASP A 93 -22.43 4.09 22.03
N ILE A 94 -21.56 4.23 21.02
CA ILE A 94 -21.74 3.66 19.70
C ILE A 94 -21.35 2.20 19.84
N GLY A 95 -22.33 1.35 20.11
CA GLY A 95 -22.15 -0.09 20.26
C GLY A 95 -21.07 -0.61 19.32
N LYS A 96 -19.97 -1.09 19.92
CA LYS A 96 -18.78 -1.71 19.31
C LYS A 96 -18.60 -1.35 17.83
N PRO A 97 -17.65 -0.47 17.44
CA PRO A 97 -17.39 -0.24 16.04
C PRO A 97 -17.15 -1.57 15.34
N LYS A 98 -18.09 -1.96 14.47
CA LYS A 98 -18.04 -3.13 13.59
C LYS A 98 -17.00 -2.97 12.49
N ASN A 99 -16.03 -2.09 12.70
CA ASN A 99 -14.91 -1.86 11.82
C ASN A 99 -13.71 -2.50 12.49
N LYS A 100 -13.49 -3.78 12.15
CA LYS A 100 -12.17 -4.40 12.24
C LYS A 100 -11.20 -3.34 11.74
N ASN A 101 -10.27 -2.92 12.59
CA ASN A 101 -9.12 -2.13 12.21
C ASN A 101 -8.54 -2.79 10.96
N ARG A 102 -8.92 -2.29 9.78
CA ARG A 102 -8.29 -2.68 8.53
C ARG A 102 -6.97 -1.96 8.64
N LEU A 103 -6.03 -2.61 9.32
CA LEU A 103 -4.61 -2.34 9.18
C LEU A 103 -4.41 -2.15 7.69
N TRP A 104 -4.24 -0.90 7.27
CA TRP A 104 -3.73 -0.58 5.96
C TRP A 104 -2.26 -0.96 6.03
N ILE A 105 -2.01 -2.27 6.00
CA ILE A 105 -0.69 -2.81 5.77
C ILE A 105 -0.42 -2.45 4.32
N HIS A 106 0.24 -1.31 4.13
CA HIS A 106 0.91 -1.03 2.88
C HIS A 106 2.10 -1.98 2.84
N ILE A 107 1.82 -3.25 2.56
CA ILE A 107 2.85 -4.18 2.11
C ILE A 107 3.18 -3.64 0.71
N PRO A 108 4.37 -3.09 0.46
CA PRO A 108 4.84 -3.01 -0.90
C PRO A 108 4.95 -4.47 -1.36
N ILE A 109 3.89 -4.99 -2.00
CA ILE A 109 3.79 -6.40 -2.46
C ILE A 109 4.97 -6.76 -3.37
N ILE A 110 5.67 -5.74 -3.88
CA ILE A 110 6.81 -5.87 -4.75
C ILE A 110 7.82 -4.79 -4.34
N GLU A 111 8.97 -5.19 -3.80
CA GLU A 111 10.16 -4.33 -3.81
C GLU A 111 10.46 -3.95 -5.26
N SER A 112 9.99 -2.77 -5.67
CA SER A 112 10.11 -2.28 -7.06
C SER A 112 11.55 -2.32 -7.57
N LYS A 113 12.54 -2.25 -6.67
CA LYS A 113 13.97 -2.38 -7.00
C LYS A 113 14.36 -3.77 -7.50
N ARG A 114 13.90 -4.86 -6.89
CA ARG A 114 14.27 -6.23 -7.31
C ARG A 114 13.58 -6.65 -8.60
N PHE A 115 12.35 -6.18 -8.81
CA PHE A 115 11.58 -6.44 -10.03
C PHE A 115 11.83 -5.42 -11.15
N ASN A 116 12.62 -4.38 -10.92
CA ASN A 116 12.93 -3.37 -11.95
C ASN A 116 13.60 -4.01 -13.18
N LEU A 117 14.42 -5.05 -12.98
CA LEU A 117 15.09 -5.73 -14.08
C LEU A 117 14.11 -6.56 -14.92
N LEU A 118 13.22 -7.32 -14.27
CA LEU A 118 12.15 -8.07 -14.94
C LEU A 118 11.17 -7.11 -15.65
N TYR A 119 10.80 -6.02 -14.99
CA TYR A 119 9.91 -5.00 -15.53
C TYR A 119 10.54 -4.24 -16.69
N LYS A 120 11.85 -3.94 -16.65
CA LYS A 120 12.60 -3.36 -17.79
C LYS A 120 12.65 -4.31 -18.97
N PHE A 121 12.84 -5.61 -18.73
CA PHE A 121 12.83 -6.61 -19.80
C PHE A 121 11.44 -6.75 -20.43
N MET A 122 10.39 -6.83 -19.60
CA MET A 122 9.01 -6.84 -20.08
C MET A 122 8.67 -5.53 -20.82
N SER A 123 8.95 -4.37 -20.26
CA SER A 123 8.61 -3.09 -20.89
C SER A 123 9.35 -2.88 -22.21
N PHE A 124 10.55 -3.44 -22.35
CA PHE A 124 11.26 -3.52 -23.63
C PHE A 124 10.53 -4.44 -24.64
N ALA A 125 10.14 -5.65 -24.23
CA ALA A 125 9.41 -6.58 -25.08
C ALA A 125 8.01 -6.07 -25.50
N PHE A 126 7.36 -5.28 -24.64
CA PHE A 126 6.04 -4.68 -24.87
C PHE A 126 6.09 -3.28 -25.49
N ASN A 127 7.25 -2.79 -25.91
CA ASN A 127 7.33 -1.59 -26.74
C ASN A 127 6.62 -1.87 -28.08
N LYS A 128 5.72 -0.96 -28.52
CA LYS A 128 4.89 -1.11 -29.73
C LYS A 128 5.69 -1.58 -30.95
N TYR A 129 6.92 -1.08 -31.10
CA TYR A 129 7.80 -1.44 -32.21
C TYR A 129 8.43 -2.84 -32.05
N VAL A 130 8.88 -3.19 -30.84
CA VAL A 130 9.49 -4.50 -30.54
C VAL A 130 8.44 -5.61 -30.63
N ALA A 131 7.24 -5.36 -30.11
CA ALA A 131 6.11 -6.28 -30.18
C ALA A 131 5.69 -6.55 -31.64
N ALA A 132 5.62 -5.52 -32.48
CA ALA A 132 5.30 -5.69 -33.90
C ALA A 132 6.33 -6.56 -34.63
N ILE A 133 7.63 -6.34 -34.36
CA ILE A 133 8.71 -7.15 -34.93
C ILE A 133 8.62 -8.61 -34.46
N LEU A 134 8.35 -8.84 -33.17
CA LEU A 134 8.17 -10.20 -32.62
C LEU A 134 6.98 -10.93 -33.25
N ILE A 135 5.86 -10.24 -33.46
CA ILE A 135 4.67 -10.83 -34.11
C ILE A 135 5.00 -11.23 -35.56
N ILE A 136 5.67 -10.37 -36.31
CA ILE A 136 6.12 -10.68 -37.68
C ILE A 136 7.07 -11.87 -37.69
N PHE A 137 8.00 -11.92 -36.74
CA PHE A 137 8.94 -13.03 -36.61
C PHE A 137 8.23 -14.36 -36.33
N VAL A 138 7.28 -14.37 -35.39
CA VAL A 138 6.46 -15.55 -35.10
C VAL A 138 5.64 -15.99 -36.33
N LEU A 139 5.00 -15.05 -37.02
CA LEU A 139 4.27 -15.33 -38.27
C LEU A 139 5.19 -15.92 -39.35
N SER A 140 6.43 -15.44 -39.47
CA SER A 140 7.41 -15.98 -40.42
C SER A 140 7.82 -17.43 -40.08
N ILE A 141 7.95 -17.76 -38.80
CA ILE A 141 8.21 -19.13 -38.35
C ILE A 141 7.03 -20.03 -38.73
N PHE A 142 5.79 -19.62 -38.42
CA PHE A 142 4.60 -20.37 -38.78
C PHE A 142 4.48 -20.59 -40.29
N LEU A 143 4.71 -19.54 -41.09
CA LEU A 143 4.73 -19.65 -42.55
C LEU A 143 5.81 -20.61 -43.04
N SER A 144 7.01 -20.60 -42.44
CA SER A 144 8.09 -21.53 -42.80
C SER A 144 7.73 -22.99 -42.48
N ILE A 145 7.05 -23.25 -41.37
CA ILE A 145 6.58 -24.59 -40.97
C ILE A 145 5.51 -25.06 -41.96
N ILE A 146 4.54 -24.22 -42.29
CA ILE A 146 3.48 -24.52 -43.26
C ILE A 146 4.07 -24.78 -44.65
N PHE A 147 5.01 -23.94 -45.10
CA PHE A 147 5.69 -24.12 -46.38
C PHE A 147 6.46 -25.44 -46.44
N LYS A 148 7.17 -25.80 -45.37
CA LYS A 148 7.87 -27.07 -45.24
C LYS A 148 6.91 -28.26 -45.20
N ALA A 149 5.72 -28.10 -44.61
CA ALA A 149 4.67 -29.10 -44.60
C ALA A 149 4.06 -29.33 -46.00
N CYS A 150 3.81 -28.25 -46.76
CA CYS A 150 3.25 -28.33 -48.11
C CYS A 150 4.25 -28.90 -49.12
N THR A 151 5.54 -28.53 -49.02
CA THR A 151 6.58 -28.98 -49.97
C THR A 151 7.02 -30.43 -49.74
N ASN A 152 7.01 -30.91 -48.49
CA ASN A 152 7.42 -32.29 -48.16
C ASN A 152 6.26 -33.30 -48.08
N GLY A 153 5.05 -32.93 -48.53
CA GLY A 153 3.90 -33.84 -48.58
C GLY A 153 3.32 -34.20 -47.21
N GLY A 154 3.47 -33.31 -46.23
CA GLY A 154 3.04 -33.49 -44.84
C GLY A 154 4.12 -33.07 -43.84
N ILE A 155 3.71 -32.83 -42.58
CA ILE A 155 4.64 -32.59 -41.48
C ILE A 155 5.29 -33.94 -41.13
N LYS A 156 6.43 -34.28 -41.73
CA LYS A 156 7.30 -35.33 -41.19
C LYS A 156 7.95 -34.79 -39.92
N LEU A 157 7.25 -34.93 -38.79
CA LEU A 157 7.86 -34.79 -37.48
C LEU A 157 8.83 -35.95 -37.32
N ASP A 158 10.12 -35.66 -37.42
CA ASP A 158 11.16 -36.64 -37.13
C ASP A 158 11.20 -36.83 -35.61
N ILE A 159 10.36 -37.75 -35.11
CA ILE A 159 10.17 -38.04 -33.68
C ILE A 159 11.49 -38.42 -33.01
N TYR A 160 12.45 -38.93 -33.78
CA TYR A 160 13.79 -39.30 -33.30
C TYR A 160 14.69 -38.10 -32.98
N ASN A 161 14.41 -36.91 -33.52
CA ASN A 161 15.16 -35.68 -33.26
C ASN A 161 14.40 -34.66 -32.39
N LEU A 162 13.22 -35.03 -31.88
CA LEU A 162 12.42 -34.16 -31.05
C LEU A 162 12.97 -34.14 -29.61
N ASN A 163 13.47 -32.98 -29.20
CA ASN A 163 13.94 -32.73 -27.84
C ASN A 163 12.81 -33.06 -26.84
N SER A 164 13.12 -33.82 -25.79
CA SER A 164 12.16 -34.46 -24.89
C SER A 164 11.13 -33.50 -24.28
N GLY A 165 11.49 -32.22 -24.13
CA GLY A 165 10.58 -31.17 -23.64
C GLY A 165 9.41 -30.86 -24.59
N LEU A 166 9.59 -30.95 -25.90
CA LEU A 166 8.51 -30.68 -26.88
C LEU A 166 7.45 -31.78 -26.90
N ILE A 167 7.85 -33.02 -26.60
CA ILE A 167 6.95 -34.18 -26.51
C ILE A 167 6.02 -34.01 -25.29
N LEU A 168 6.53 -33.53 -24.15
CA LEU A 168 5.73 -33.25 -22.96
C LEU A 168 4.69 -32.15 -23.19
N ILE A 169 5.05 -31.09 -23.93
CA ILE A 169 4.13 -30.00 -24.26
C ILE A 169 3.02 -30.50 -25.20
N TYR A 170 3.35 -31.35 -26.17
CA TYR A 170 2.35 -31.93 -27.08
C TYR A 170 1.35 -32.81 -26.35
N ILE A 171 1.82 -33.67 -25.43
CA ILE A 171 0.94 -34.51 -24.60
C ILE A 171 0.04 -33.65 -23.73
N TYR A 172 0.57 -32.58 -23.13
CA TYR A 172 -0.21 -31.68 -22.28
C TYR A 172 -1.33 -30.96 -23.05
N ILE A 173 -1.06 -30.51 -24.28
CA ILE A 173 -2.06 -29.84 -25.14
C ILE A 173 -3.10 -30.82 -25.69
N TYR A 174 -2.74 -32.08 -25.94
CA TYR A 174 -3.68 -33.07 -26.47
C TYR A 174 -4.61 -33.67 -25.39
N HIS A 175 -4.23 -33.54 -24.12
CA HIS A 175 -4.99 -34.06 -22.98
C HIS A 175 -5.94 -33.03 -22.33
N TYR A 176 -5.95 -31.79 -22.83
CA TYR A 176 -6.82 -30.68 -22.42
C TYR A 176 -7.60 -30.16 -23.62
#